data_AF-A0A7G6XUD2-F1
#
_entry.id   AF-A0A7G6XUD2-F1
#
_cell.length_a   1.000
_cell.length_b   1.000
_cell.length_c   1.000
_cell.angle_alpha   90.00
_cell.angle_beta   90.00
_cell.angle_gamma   90.00
#
_symmetry.space_group_name_H-M   'P 1'
#
loop_
_entity.id
_entity.type
_entity.pdbx_description
1 polymer ?
#
loop_
_entity_poly.entity_id
_entity_poly.type
_entity_poly.pdbx_seq_one_letter_code
_entity_poly.pdbx_strand_id
1 'polypeptide(L)'
;MLTAACGSGENSAGKGDSVQPVGDSKQAGSGYDGYGGGSGAVPAADTVKSGPAGELKVKASAELGSTVTDSAGFTLYRFDKDTPKPPKSNCEGDCATAWPAVSADDASAGEGIDKSLLGSVERADGTKQLTLAGWPVYRYAKDTKAGDTLGEGVGGTWHVLAPDGKPAKAGGGAGSGSGADPSAGGGAGAGAGSGAGQAGGQEQAKADPISVNRNTKLGPILSDAEGRTLYRFDKDSAWPMKTNCLDACLNTWKPAKAVDKELVKGIPAELVGTFKRPDGTEQLTIDCWPVYTFTGDKEAGDINGQGKQGVWFAVSDKGKKVTATG
;
A
#
# COMPACT_ATOMS: atom_id res chain seq x y z
N MET A 1 11.72 -28.67 24.96
CA MET A 1 11.65 -27.95 23.68
C MET A 1 13.05 -27.46 23.36
N LEU A 2 13.71 -28.06 22.37
CA LEU A 2 15.08 -27.67 21.97
C LEU A 2 15.00 -26.41 21.10
N THR A 3 15.36 -25.26 21.66
CA THR A 3 15.66 -24.04 20.91
C THR A 3 17.04 -24.17 20.27
N ALA A 4 17.10 -24.47 18.98
CA ALA A 4 18.32 -24.31 18.19
C ALA A 4 18.48 -22.82 17.86
N ALA A 5 19.42 -22.16 18.54
CA ALA A 5 19.81 -20.79 18.24
C ALA A 5 20.84 -20.78 17.09
N CYS A 6 20.64 -19.92 16.09
CA CYS A 6 21.66 -19.61 15.10
C CYS A 6 22.78 -18.81 15.79
N GLY A 7 23.92 -19.45 16.02
CA GLY A 7 25.09 -18.83 16.64
C GLY A 7 25.92 -18.02 15.65
N SER A 8 26.44 -16.87 16.09
CA SER A 8 27.66 -16.24 15.58
C SER A 8 28.18 -15.19 16.56
N GLY A 9 29.35 -15.49 17.15
CA GLY A 9 30.51 -14.59 17.28
C GLY A 9 30.42 -13.35 18.18
N GLU A 10 31.04 -13.46 19.35
CA GLU A 10 31.33 -12.38 20.31
C GLU A 10 32.32 -11.33 19.75
N ASN A 11 32.12 -10.05 20.11
CA ASN A 11 33.22 -9.15 20.47
C ASN A 11 32.72 -8.00 21.38
N SER A 12 33.25 -8.01 22.60
CA SER A 12 33.14 -7.00 23.68
C SER A 12 33.87 -5.70 23.29
N ALA A 13 33.31 -4.50 23.47
CA ALA A 13 33.08 -3.69 24.68
C ALA A 13 34.23 -2.74 25.05
N GLY A 14 33.85 -1.49 25.40
CA GLY A 14 34.67 -0.40 25.96
C GLY A 14 34.01 0.94 25.60
N LYS A 15 33.04 1.50 26.34
CA LYS A 15 32.91 1.95 27.75
C LYS A 15 33.49 3.36 27.98
N GLY A 16 32.68 4.20 28.63
CA GLY A 16 33.05 5.49 29.25
C GLY A 16 32.44 6.70 28.54
N ASP A 17 31.94 7.75 29.18
CA ASP A 17 31.41 7.96 30.52
C ASP A 17 30.63 9.28 30.46
N SER A 18 29.72 9.47 31.42
CA SER A 18 28.89 10.65 31.69
C SER A 18 29.57 12.03 31.55
N VAL A 19 28.79 13.08 31.24
CA VAL A 19 28.64 14.33 32.03
C VAL A 19 27.63 15.28 31.33
N GLN A 20 26.58 15.69 32.04
CA GLN A 20 25.83 16.93 31.77
C GLN A 20 26.56 18.12 32.42
N PRO A 21 26.38 19.35 31.91
CA PRO A 21 25.76 20.33 32.79
C PRO A 21 24.74 21.26 32.14
N VAL A 22 23.94 21.78 33.06
CA VAL A 22 22.90 22.83 33.04
C VAL A 22 23.36 24.19 32.52
N GLY A 23 22.40 25.03 32.10
CA GLY A 23 22.60 26.48 31.96
C GLY A 23 21.50 27.20 31.19
N ASP A 24 20.51 27.72 31.93
CA ASP A 24 19.52 28.72 31.50
C ASP A 24 20.12 29.93 30.77
N SER A 25 19.39 30.49 29.79
CA SER A 25 18.88 31.88 29.87
C SER A 25 18.17 32.37 28.59
N LYS A 26 17.31 33.36 28.83
CA LYS A 26 16.23 33.94 28.04
C LYS A 26 16.60 34.61 26.71
N GLN A 27 15.64 34.49 25.80
CA GLN A 27 15.07 35.43 24.82
C GLN A 27 15.37 36.95 24.96
N ALA A 28 15.69 37.57 23.82
CA ALA A 28 15.20 38.85 23.23
C ALA A 28 16.24 39.31 22.17
N GLY A 29 15.95 39.86 21.00
CA GLY A 29 14.76 40.35 20.30
C GLY A 29 15.22 41.17 19.08
N SER A 30 14.26 41.55 18.21
CA SER A 30 14.35 42.54 17.10
C SER A 30 15.29 42.17 15.92
N GLY A 31 14.89 42.17 14.65
CA GLY A 31 13.92 43.03 13.97
C GLY A 31 14.68 43.98 13.03
N TYR A 32 14.69 43.68 11.73
CA TYR A 32 14.90 44.69 10.68
C TYR A 32 14.14 44.29 9.41
N ASP A 33 13.27 45.18 8.97
CA ASP A 33 12.55 45.16 7.70
C ASP A 33 13.49 45.52 6.54
N GLY A 34 13.27 44.91 5.37
CA GLY A 34 13.96 45.26 4.13
C GLY A 34 13.18 44.76 2.91
N TYR A 35 12.33 45.63 2.35
CA TYR A 35 11.58 45.41 1.11
C TYR A 35 12.44 45.65 -0.14
N GLY A 36 12.21 44.82 -1.17
CA GLY A 36 12.67 44.98 -2.56
C GLY A 36 13.25 43.66 -3.07
N GLY A 37 12.74 42.95 -4.09
CA GLY A 37 11.84 43.28 -5.18
C GLY A 37 12.47 42.72 -6.46
N GLY A 38 11.93 41.61 -6.99
CA GLY A 38 12.17 41.19 -8.38
C GLY A 38 12.67 39.77 -8.61
N SER A 39 11.82 39.02 -9.34
CA SER A 39 12.18 38.00 -10.34
C SER A 39 12.29 36.54 -9.91
N GLY A 40 11.19 35.80 -10.16
CA GLY A 40 11.28 34.48 -10.78
C GLY A 40 11.60 33.30 -9.88
N ALA A 41 10.88 33.14 -8.76
CA ALA A 41 10.81 31.84 -8.11
C ALA A 41 9.70 31.02 -8.78
N VAL A 42 10.08 30.04 -9.59
CA VAL A 42 9.24 28.86 -9.82
C VAL A 42 8.82 28.32 -8.44
N PRO A 43 7.55 27.95 -8.20
CA PRO A 43 7.21 27.35 -6.92
C PRO A 43 8.03 26.08 -6.79
N ALA A 44 8.87 26.03 -5.75
CA ALA A 44 9.46 24.79 -5.28
C ALA A 44 8.32 23.79 -5.11
N ALA A 45 8.51 22.56 -5.58
CA ALA A 45 7.55 21.49 -5.44
C ALA A 45 7.14 21.38 -3.97
N ASP A 46 5.98 21.95 -3.65
CA ASP A 46 5.35 21.86 -2.35
C ASP A 46 5.12 20.37 -2.09
N THR A 47 5.79 19.88 -1.06
CA THR A 47 5.46 18.59 -0.44
C THR A 47 3.96 18.58 -0.20
N VAL A 48 3.26 17.64 -0.86
CA VAL A 48 1.80 17.53 -0.89
C VAL A 48 1.28 17.35 0.54
N LYS A 49 1.04 18.46 1.22
CA LYS A 49 0.67 18.57 2.63
C LYS A 49 -0.69 19.25 2.65
N SER A 50 -1.75 18.52 3.03
CA SER A 50 -3.13 19.00 3.26
C SER A 50 -3.48 20.30 2.49
N GLY A 51 -3.25 20.28 1.16
CA GLY A 51 -3.27 21.49 0.35
C GLY A 51 -4.71 21.92 0.06
N PRO A 52 -4.90 23.18 -0.37
CA PRO A 52 -6.21 23.67 -0.78
C PRO A 52 -6.84 22.72 -1.82
N ALA A 53 -8.11 22.41 -1.65
CA ALA A 53 -8.87 21.62 -2.62
C ALA A 53 -9.20 22.47 -3.86
N GLY A 54 -9.61 23.72 -3.64
CA GLY A 54 -10.17 24.60 -4.65
C GLY A 54 -11.38 23.99 -5.38
N GLU A 55 -11.60 24.42 -6.62
CA GLU A 55 -12.65 23.86 -7.47
C GLU A 55 -12.29 22.45 -7.95
N LEU A 56 -13.09 21.48 -7.51
CA LEU A 56 -12.98 20.08 -7.91
C LEU A 56 -13.41 19.90 -9.37
N LYS A 57 -12.72 19.01 -10.09
CA LYS A 57 -12.95 18.78 -11.53
C LYS A 57 -13.16 17.32 -11.82
N VAL A 58 -13.98 17.04 -12.83
CA VAL A 58 -14.12 15.69 -13.40
C VAL A 58 -13.15 15.52 -14.55
N LYS A 59 -12.35 14.45 -14.51
CA LYS A 59 -11.44 14.04 -15.58
C LYS A 59 -11.79 12.64 -16.06
N ALA A 60 -11.97 12.48 -17.36
CA ALA A 60 -12.14 11.17 -17.97
C ALA A 60 -10.81 10.42 -18.03
N SER A 61 -10.85 9.13 -17.68
CA SER A 61 -9.76 8.16 -17.80
C SER A 61 -10.27 6.96 -18.59
N ALA A 62 -9.47 6.48 -19.55
CA ALA A 62 -9.82 5.28 -20.32
C ALA A 62 -9.93 4.03 -19.42
N GLU A 63 -9.12 3.97 -18.36
CA GLU A 63 -9.01 2.80 -17.48
C GLU A 63 -9.91 2.90 -16.24
N LEU A 64 -10.23 4.13 -15.80
CA LEU A 64 -10.97 4.37 -14.55
C LEU A 64 -12.32 5.08 -14.75
N GLY A 65 -12.68 5.44 -15.97
CA GLY A 65 -13.91 6.21 -16.21
C GLY A 65 -13.79 7.64 -15.69
N SER A 66 -14.85 8.17 -15.08
CA SER A 66 -14.84 9.53 -14.53
C SER A 66 -14.15 9.58 -13.18
N THR A 67 -13.12 10.42 -13.07
CA THR A 67 -12.30 10.60 -11.86
C THR A 67 -12.41 12.04 -11.37
N VAL A 68 -12.27 12.26 -10.06
CA VAL A 68 -12.28 13.59 -9.46
C VAL A 68 -10.84 14.04 -9.16
N THR A 69 -10.53 15.28 -9.52
CA THR A 69 -9.28 15.95 -9.16
C THR A 69 -9.56 17.24 -8.40
N ASP A 70 -8.58 17.72 -7.63
CA ASP A 70 -8.59 19.09 -7.12
C ASP A 70 -8.24 20.14 -8.20
N SER A 71 -8.19 21.41 -7.78
CA SER A 71 -7.87 22.55 -8.64
C SER A 71 -6.46 22.51 -9.27
N ALA A 72 -5.51 21.85 -8.60
CA ALA A 72 -4.15 21.62 -9.10
C ALA A 72 -4.03 20.36 -9.97
N GLY A 73 -5.11 19.59 -10.10
CA GLY A 73 -5.20 18.41 -10.96
C GLY A 73 -4.68 17.12 -10.33
N PHE A 74 -4.42 17.08 -9.01
CA PHE A 74 -4.12 15.80 -8.36
C PHE A 74 -5.38 14.97 -8.20
N THR A 75 -5.24 13.66 -8.42
CA THR A 75 -6.33 12.70 -8.29
C THR A 75 -6.74 12.55 -6.84
N LEU A 76 -8.04 12.54 -6.60
CA LEU A 76 -8.61 12.38 -5.27
C LEU A 76 -9.08 10.95 -5.04
N TYR A 77 -9.00 10.52 -3.78
CA TYR A 77 -9.18 9.13 -3.36
C TYR A 77 -10.20 9.00 -2.24
N ARG A 78 -10.80 7.81 -2.15
CA ARG A 78 -11.58 7.31 -1.01
C ARG A 78 -10.93 6.08 -0.42
N PHE A 79 -11.22 5.85 0.87
CA PHE A 79 -10.78 4.68 1.61
C PHE A 79 -11.98 3.81 2.01
N ASP A 80 -11.97 2.53 1.64
CA ASP A 80 -13.06 1.59 1.90
C ASP A 80 -13.29 1.31 3.38
N LYS A 81 -12.29 1.59 4.24
CA LYS A 81 -12.45 1.45 5.69
C LYS A 81 -13.13 2.66 6.32
N ASP A 82 -13.37 3.74 5.58
CA ASP A 82 -14.13 4.88 6.07
C ASP A 82 -15.64 4.60 6.03
N THR A 83 -16.43 5.44 6.71
CA THR A 83 -17.89 5.34 6.66
C THR A 83 -18.48 6.62 6.06
N PRO A 84 -19.44 6.54 5.12
CA PRO A 84 -20.05 7.73 4.53
C PRO A 84 -21.24 8.27 5.33
N LYS A 85 -21.82 7.47 6.24
CA LYS A 85 -23.01 7.85 7.03
C LYS A 85 -23.01 7.22 8.43
N PRO A 86 -22.74 7.98 9.50
CA PRO A 86 -22.16 9.32 9.45
C PRO A 86 -20.76 9.30 8.80
N PRO A 87 -20.33 10.39 8.15
CA PRO A 87 -18.97 10.53 7.65
C PRO A 87 -17.95 10.31 8.77
N LYS A 88 -16.98 9.42 8.55
CA LYS A 88 -15.89 9.17 9.50
C LYS A 88 -14.63 8.70 8.76
N SER A 89 -13.52 9.37 9.03
CA SER A 89 -12.19 8.91 8.63
C SER A 89 -11.65 7.91 9.65
N ASN A 90 -11.05 6.83 9.16
CA ASN A 90 -10.25 5.86 9.93
C ASN A 90 -8.76 5.93 9.58
N CYS A 91 -8.36 6.90 8.75
CA CYS A 91 -6.97 7.08 8.32
C CYS A 91 -6.29 8.16 9.16
N GLU A 92 -5.61 7.77 10.24
CA GLU A 92 -4.90 8.67 11.16
C GLU A 92 -3.39 8.35 11.24
N GLY A 93 -2.59 9.27 11.79
CA GLY A 93 -1.15 9.06 12.02
C GLY A 93 -0.35 8.80 10.74
N ASP A 94 0.37 7.67 10.69
CA ASP A 94 1.15 7.28 9.50
C ASP A 94 0.28 7.10 8.25
N CYS A 95 -0.99 6.72 8.44
CA CYS A 95 -1.94 6.66 7.33
C CYS A 95 -2.14 8.07 6.73
N ALA A 96 -2.38 9.08 7.56
CA ALA A 96 -2.56 10.46 7.13
C ALA A 96 -1.28 11.08 6.52
N THR A 97 -0.11 10.52 6.82
CA THR A 97 1.15 10.91 6.17
C THR A 97 1.24 10.38 4.74
N ALA A 98 0.80 9.13 4.50
CA ALA A 98 0.76 8.53 3.17
C ALA A 98 -0.46 8.99 2.35
N TRP A 99 -1.54 9.33 3.04
CA TRP A 99 -2.83 9.74 2.49
C TRP A 99 -3.28 11.04 3.14
N PRO A 100 -2.69 12.18 2.76
CA PRO A 100 -3.09 13.47 3.31
C PRO A 100 -4.57 13.73 3.07
N ALA A 101 -5.28 14.11 4.14
CA ALA A 101 -6.65 14.57 4.05
C ALA A 101 -6.74 15.83 3.17
N VAL A 102 -7.79 15.91 2.35
CA VAL A 102 -8.09 17.13 1.59
C VAL A 102 -8.91 18.06 2.46
N SER A 103 -8.50 19.33 2.57
CA SER A 103 -9.22 20.33 3.36
C SER A 103 -10.62 20.59 2.78
N ALA A 104 -11.60 20.78 3.67
CA ALA A 104 -12.95 21.21 3.27
C ALA A 104 -13.11 22.72 3.13
N ASP A 105 -12.17 23.52 3.65
CA ASP A 105 -12.37 24.96 3.88
C ASP A 105 -12.50 25.76 2.57
N ASP A 106 -11.88 25.30 1.50
CA ASP A 106 -11.82 25.99 0.21
C ASP A 106 -12.38 25.16 -0.96
N ALA A 107 -12.99 24.00 -0.65
CA ALA A 107 -13.51 23.09 -1.67
C ALA A 107 -14.81 23.63 -2.31
N SER A 108 -14.85 23.64 -3.64
CA SER A 108 -16.07 23.92 -4.40
C SER A 108 -16.31 22.88 -5.49
N ALA A 109 -17.57 22.67 -5.86
CA ALA A 109 -17.93 21.77 -6.96
C ALA A 109 -17.76 22.48 -8.30
N GLY A 110 -16.90 21.94 -9.17
CA GLY A 110 -16.86 22.31 -10.58
C GLY A 110 -17.87 21.51 -11.42
N GLU A 111 -17.78 21.66 -12.74
CA GLU A 111 -18.67 20.99 -13.69
C GLU A 111 -18.65 19.46 -13.53
N GLY A 112 -19.84 18.83 -13.53
CA GLY A 112 -20.01 17.39 -13.41
C GLY A 112 -20.01 16.85 -11.97
N ILE A 113 -19.89 17.72 -10.96
CA ILE A 113 -20.00 17.34 -9.53
C ILE A 113 -21.25 17.99 -8.96
N ASP A 114 -22.12 17.18 -8.34
CA ASP A 114 -23.29 17.70 -7.63
C ASP A 114 -22.83 18.36 -6.32
N LYS A 115 -23.04 19.67 -6.23
CA LYS A 115 -22.68 20.47 -5.04
C LYS A 115 -23.35 19.97 -3.75
N SER A 116 -24.51 19.34 -3.83
CA SER A 116 -25.21 18.78 -2.67
C SER A 116 -24.51 17.56 -2.06
N LEU A 117 -23.60 16.92 -2.82
CA LEU A 117 -22.80 15.80 -2.33
C LEU A 117 -21.55 16.24 -1.57
N LEU A 118 -21.15 17.51 -1.67
CA LEU A 118 -20.02 18.03 -0.90
C LEU A 118 -20.40 18.22 0.57
N GLY A 119 -19.50 17.81 1.45
CA GLY A 119 -19.63 17.99 2.88
C GLY A 119 -18.28 18.06 3.56
N SER A 120 -18.28 17.92 4.87
CA SER A 120 -17.06 17.83 5.67
C SER A 120 -17.22 16.85 6.82
N VAL A 121 -16.08 16.36 7.32
CA VAL A 121 -15.97 15.60 8.56
C VAL A 121 -14.89 16.25 9.42
N GLU A 122 -15.19 16.44 10.70
CA GLU A 122 -14.19 16.86 11.69
C GLU A 122 -13.37 15.64 12.11
N ARG A 123 -12.05 15.74 11.95
CA ARG A 123 -11.10 14.69 12.31
C ARG A 123 -10.73 14.78 13.79
N ALA A 124 -10.12 13.73 14.32
CA ALA A 124 -9.72 13.68 15.72
C ALA A 124 -8.65 14.74 16.10
N ASP A 125 -7.90 15.22 15.11
CA ASP A 125 -6.92 16.31 15.25
C ASP A 125 -7.54 17.73 15.17
N GLY A 126 -8.86 17.83 15.01
CA GLY A 126 -9.61 19.08 14.89
C GLY A 126 -9.63 19.68 13.48
N THR A 127 -8.98 19.04 12.49
CA THR A 127 -9.01 19.52 11.11
C THR A 127 -10.30 19.11 10.40
N LYS A 128 -10.74 19.92 9.43
CA LYS A 128 -11.92 19.63 8.60
C LYS A 128 -11.50 18.99 7.28
N GLN A 129 -11.89 17.74 7.10
CA GLN A 129 -11.66 17.01 5.87
C GLN A 129 -12.88 17.07 4.96
N LEU A 130 -12.64 17.29 3.67
CA LEU A 130 -13.64 17.26 2.62
C LEU A 130 -14.30 15.88 2.54
N THR A 131 -15.61 15.88 2.33
CA THR A 131 -16.34 14.66 1.95
C THR A 131 -17.06 14.84 0.62
N LEU A 132 -17.16 13.77 -0.16
CA LEU A 132 -17.99 13.70 -1.38
C LEU A 132 -18.94 12.50 -1.28
N ALA A 133 -20.24 12.76 -1.37
CA ALA A 133 -21.30 11.81 -1.07
C ALA A 133 -21.11 11.13 0.31
N GLY A 134 -20.58 11.89 1.27
CA GLY A 134 -20.27 11.43 2.64
C GLY A 134 -18.91 10.74 2.80
N TRP A 135 -18.22 10.34 1.73
CA TRP A 135 -16.92 9.68 1.82
C TRP A 135 -15.79 10.68 2.09
N PRO A 136 -14.93 10.49 3.11
CA PRO A 136 -13.74 11.32 3.32
C PRO A 136 -12.77 11.26 2.14
N VAL A 137 -12.27 12.42 1.74
CA VAL A 137 -11.47 12.61 0.52
C VAL A 137 -10.00 12.80 0.85
N TYR A 138 -9.12 12.11 0.12
CA TYR A 138 -7.67 12.11 0.33
C TYR A 138 -6.89 12.38 -0.96
N ARG A 139 -5.65 12.83 -0.80
CA ARG A 139 -4.59 12.76 -1.83
C ARG A 139 -3.67 11.57 -1.53
N TYR A 140 -2.88 11.14 -2.51
CA TYR A 140 -1.81 10.16 -2.27
C TYR A 140 -0.44 10.84 -2.27
N ALA A 141 0.35 10.65 -1.21
CA ALA A 141 1.63 11.34 -1.05
C ALA A 141 2.68 11.00 -2.13
N LYS A 142 2.49 9.91 -2.90
CA LYS A 142 3.39 9.54 -4.00
C LYS A 142 2.91 10.01 -5.37
N ASP A 143 1.71 10.55 -5.47
CA ASP A 143 1.30 11.27 -6.67
C ASP A 143 2.06 12.60 -6.66
N THR A 144 2.97 12.74 -7.63
CA THR A 144 3.86 13.91 -7.72
C THR A 144 3.49 14.83 -8.87
N LYS A 145 2.58 14.38 -9.74
CA LYS A 145 2.11 15.12 -10.92
C LYS A 145 0.60 15.06 -11.02
N ALA A 146 0.02 16.10 -11.60
CA ALA A 146 -1.40 16.14 -11.93
C ALA A 146 -1.79 14.95 -12.81
N GLY A 147 -2.86 14.26 -12.41
CA GLY A 147 -3.35 13.05 -13.07
C GLY A 147 -2.58 11.76 -12.77
N ASP A 148 -1.56 11.78 -11.89
CA ASP A 148 -1.04 10.54 -11.32
C ASP A 148 -2.19 9.79 -10.63
N THR A 149 -2.24 8.48 -10.80
CA THR A 149 -3.23 7.61 -10.14
C THR A 149 -2.56 6.50 -9.33
N LEU A 150 -1.35 6.74 -8.79
CA LEU A 150 -0.52 5.69 -8.20
C LEU A 150 -1.11 5.13 -6.89
N GLY A 151 -2.06 5.85 -6.29
CA GLY A 151 -2.84 5.39 -5.14
C GLY A 151 -3.92 4.37 -5.49
N GLU A 152 -4.28 4.19 -6.76
CA GLU A 152 -5.36 3.29 -7.16
C GLU A 152 -5.06 1.84 -6.75
N GLY A 153 -6.00 1.20 -6.06
CA GLY A 153 -5.89 -0.17 -5.62
C GLY A 153 -4.82 -0.41 -4.55
N VAL A 154 -4.20 0.64 -3.98
CA VAL A 154 -3.28 0.47 -2.86
C VAL A 154 -4.05 -0.22 -1.74
N GLY A 155 -3.59 -1.41 -1.37
CA GLY A 155 -4.26 -2.23 -0.35
C GLY A 155 -5.65 -2.72 -0.66
N GLY A 156 -6.05 -2.71 -1.94
CA GLY A 156 -7.38 -3.13 -2.37
C GLY A 156 -8.52 -2.38 -1.65
N THR A 157 -8.20 -1.25 -1.01
CA THR A 157 -9.11 -0.48 -0.16
C THR A 157 -9.03 1.01 -0.46
N TRP A 158 -8.00 1.44 -1.19
CA TRP A 158 -7.88 2.81 -1.71
C TRP A 158 -8.29 2.83 -3.16
N HIS A 159 -9.20 3.74 -3.50
CA HIS A 159 -9.74 3.86 -4.85
C HIS A 159 -9.83 5.31 -5.25
N VAL A 160 -9.55 5.58 -6.52
CA VAL A 160 -9.81 6.86 -7.16
C VAL A 160 -11.29 7.18 -7.01
N LEU A 161 -11.57 8.41 -6.63
CA LEU A 161 -12.91 8.88 -6.33
C LEU A 161 -13.63 9.26 -7.62
N ALA A 162 -14.82 8.70 -7.82
CA ALA A 162 -15.74 9.13 -8.88
C ALA A 162 -16.61 10.31 -8.40
N PRO A 163 -17.23 11.09 -9.31
CA PRO A 163 -18.06 12.25 -8.95
C PRO A 163 -19.27 11.93 -8.07
N ASP A 164 -19.73 10.67 -8.04
CA ASP A 164 -20.83 10.19 -7.20
C ASP A 164 -20.34 9.63 -5.83
N GLY A 165 -19.05 9.78 -5.52
CA GLY A 165 -18.40 9.28 -4.30
C GLY A 165 -18.07 7.78 -4.31
N LYS A 166 -18.39 7.05 -5.38
CA LYS A 166 -18.02 5.63 -5.53
C LYS A 166 -16.57 5.47 -6.02
N PRO A 167 -16.01 4.24 -6.00
CA PRO A 167 -14.77 3.97 -6.71
C PRO A 167 -14.94 4.24 -8.19
N ALA A 168 -13.98 4.91 -8.80
CA ALA A 168 -13.92 5.07 -10.24
C ALA A 168 -13.74 3.70 -10.91
N LYS A 169 -14.46 3.45 -12.00
CA LYS A 169 -14.39 2.21 -12.77
C LYS A 169 -14.67 2.47 -14.24
N ALA A 170 -13.88 1.85 -15.14
CA ALA A 170 -14.19 1.81 -16.56
C ALA A 170 -15.60 1.21 -16.78
N GLY A 171 -16.47 1.98 -17.43
CA GLY A 171 -17.87 1.63 -17.69
C GLY A 171 -18.90 2.40 -16.86
N GLY A 172 -18.47 3.19 -15.88
CA GLY A 172 -19.33 4.14 -15.16
C GLY A 172 -19.48 5.45 -15.91
N GLY A 173 -20.29 5.45 -16.98
CA GLY A 173 -20.75 6.68 -17.61
C GLY A 173 -21.49 7.56 -16.60
N ALA A 174 -21.37 8.88 -16.77
CA ALA A 174 -22.00 9.90 -15.94
C ALA A 174 -23.47 9.58 -15.64
N GLY A 175 -23.75 9.21 -14.39
CA GLY A 175 -25.11 9.06 -13.88
C GLY A 175 -25.70 10.43 -13.58
N SER A 176 -26.12 11.14 -14.61
CA SER A 176 -27.12 12.20 -14.47
C SER A 176 -28.41 11.53 -14.02
N GLY A 177 -28.90 11.91 -12.84
CA GLY A 177 -30.03 11.26 -12.19
C GLY A 177 -31.33 11.30 -13.01
N SER A 178 -32.13 10.26 -12.87
CA SER A 178 -33.60 10.32 -12.88
C SER A 178 -34.12 9.02 -12.28
N GLY A 179 -34.98 9.16 -11.27
CA GLY A 179 -35.41 8.05 -10.42
C GLY A 179 -36.43 7.10 -11.05
N ALA A 180 -36.57 5.94 -10.42
CA ALA A 180 -37.81 5.19 -10.33
C ALA A 180 -37.66 4.11 -9.25
N ASP A 181 -38.51 4.19 -8.22
CA ASP A 181 -38.95 3.04 -7.42
C ASP A 181 -39.66 2.05 -8.38
N PRO A 182 -39.58 0.72 -8.17
CA PRO A 182 -40.62 0.12 -7.33
C PRO A 182 -40.15 -1.05 -6.45
N SER A 183 -40.72 -1.05 -5.24
CA SER A 183 -41.09 -2.20 -4.42
C SER A 183 -41.78 -3.36 -5.18
N ALA A 184 -41.65 -4.58 -4.60
CA ALA A 184 -42.29 -5.88 -4.87
C ALA A 184 -41.29 -6.93 -5.44
N GLY A 185 -41.13 -8.15 -4.92
CA GLY A 185 -41.91 -8.92 -3.97
C GLY A 185 -41.86 -10.39 -4.41
N GLY A 186 -41.31 -11.27 -3.56
CA GLY A 186 -41.63 -12.71 -3.44
C GLY A 186 -41.40 -13.68 -4.62
N GLY A 187 -40.94 -14.89 -4.28
CA GLY A 187 -41.29 -16.09 -5.06
C GLY A 187 -40.17 -17.10 -5.30
N ALA A 188 -40.18 -18.17 -4.52
CA ALA A 188 -39.35 -19.36 -4.68
C ALA A 188 -39.67 -20.17 -5.95
N GLY A 189 -38.70 -20.96 -6.42
CA GLY A 189 -38.90 -21.98 -7.43
C GLY A 189 -37.68 -22.89 -7.57
N ALA A 190 -37.73 -24.04 -6.92
CA ALA A 190 -36.78 -25.14 -7.07
C ALA A 190 -36.95 -25.83 -8.43
N GLY A 191 -35.85 -26.33 -8.99
CA GLY A 191 -35.85 -27.19 -10.17
C GLY A 191 -34.55 -27.98 -10.24
N ALA A 192 -34.57 -29.19 -9.69
CA ALA A 192 -33.51 -30.17 -9.78
C ALA A 192 -33.38 -30.73 -11.20
N GLY A 193 -32.15 -30.98 -11.64
CA GLY A 193 -31.82 -31.67 -12.87
C GLY A 193 -30.46 -32.34 -12.74
N SER A 194 -30.44 -33.56 -12.19
CA SER A 194 -29.28 -34.44 -12.14
C SER A 194 -28.93 -34.93 -13.55
N GLY A 195 -27.64 -34.87 -13.89
CA GLY A 195 -27.06 -35.51 -15.07
C GLY A 195 -25.60 -35.79 -14.83
N ALA A 196 -25.29 -36.97 -14.31
CA ALA A 196 -23.94 -37.46 -14.08
C ALA A 196 -23.25 -37.79 -15.41
N GLY A 197 -22.03 -37.28 -15.56
CA GLY A 197 -21.04 -37.70 -16.55
C GLY A 197 -19.67 -37.59 -15.89
N GLN A 198 -19.10 -38.73 -15.55
CA GLN A 198 -17.94 -38.87 -14.67
C GLN A 198 -16.63 -38.92 -15.45
N ALA A 199 -15.57 -38.55 -14.72
CA ALA A 199 -14.18 -38.98 -14.88
C ALA A 199 -13.33 -38.32 -15.98
N GLY A 200 -12.45 -37.45 -15.52
CA GLY A 200 -11.24 -37.00 -16.20
C GLY A 200 -10.36 -36.24 -15.22
N GLY A 201 -10.01 -36.90 -14.10
CA GLY A 201 -9.06 -36.36 -13.14
C GLY A 201 -7.70 -36.20 -13.81
N GLN A 202 -7.25 -34.96 -13.96
CA GLN A 202 -5.83 -34.66 -14.05
C GLN A 202 -5.44 -34.01 -12.73
N GLU A 203 -4.83 -34.82 -11.89
CA GLU A 203 -4.04 -34.38 -10.77
C GLU A 203 -2.97 -33.44 -11.30
N GLN A 204 -3.19 -32.14 -11.09
CA GLN A 204 -2.25 -31.09 -11.43
C GLN A 204 -0.99 -31.37 -10.63
N ALA A 205 0.10 -31.72 -11.31
CA ALA A 205 1.40 -31.95 -10.69
C ALA A 205 1.67 -30.80 -9.72
N LYS A 206 1.75 -31.12 -8.42
CA LYS A 206 1.91 -30.17 -7.34
C LYS A 206 3.24 -29.46 -7.59
N ALA A 207 3.20 -28.19 -8.02
CA ALA A 207 4.40 -27.39 -8.18
C ALA A 207 5.20 -27.39 -6.87
N ASP A 208 6.53 -27.48 -6.96
CA ASP A 208 7.38 -27.49 -5.78
C ASP A 208 7.13 -26.19 -4.98
N PRO A 209 6.95 -26.26 -3.64
CA PRO A 209 6.52 -25.14 -2.82
C PRO A 209 7.49 -23.94 -2.87
N ILE A 210 8.77 -24.21 -3.11
CA ILE A 210 9.81 -23.24 -3.43
C ILE A 210 10.65 -23.81 -4.57
N SER A 211 10.98 -22.98 -5.54
CA SER A 211 11.81 -23.34 -6.70
C SER A 211 12.94 -22.33 -6.91
N VAL A 212 14.04 -22.77 -7.53
CA VAL A 212 15.13 -21.90 -7.97
C VAL A 212 14.93 -21.51 -9.43
N ASN A 213 14.64 -20.24 -9.68
CA ASN A 213 14.51 -19.65 -11.01
C ASN A 213 15.82 -18.97 -11.42
N ARG A 214 16.38 -19.36 -12.58
CA ARG A 214 17.58 -18.69 -13.14
C ARG A 214 17.17 -17.46 -13.93
N ASN A 215 17.16 -16.31 -13.25
CA ASN A 215 16.89 -15.03 -13.87
C ASN A 215 18.14 -14.51 -14.60
N THR A 216 17.98 -13.97 -15.81
CA THR A 216 19.10 -13.49 -16.63
C THR A 216 19.79 -12.24 -16.07
N LYS A 217 19.10 -11.45 -15.24
CA LYS A 217 19.62 -10.22 -14.62
C LYS A 217 20.10 -10.44 -13.19
N LEU A 218 19.45 -11.33 -12.44
CA LEU A 218 19.72 -11.53 -11.00
C LEU A 218 20.43 -12.85 -10.68
N GLY A 219 20.61 -13.73 -11.66
CA GLY A 219 21.11 -15.08 -11.43
C GLY A 219 20.05 -15.99 -10.76
N PRO A 220 20.47 -17.01 -10.00
CA PRO A 220 19.54 -17.93 -9.35
C PRO A 220 18.81 -17.25 -8.19
N ILE A 221 17.50 -17.10 -8.32
CA ILE A 221 16.60 -16.52 -7.32
C ILE A 221 15.50 -17.50 -6.93
N LEU A 222 14.94 -17.33 -5.73
CA LEU A 222 13.86 -18.17 -5.24
C LEU A 222 12.50 -17.68 -5.71
N SER A 223 11.59 -18.62 -5.95
CA SER A 223 10.20 -18.35 -6.25
C SER A 223 9.27 -19.34 -5.55
N ASP A 224 8.03 -18.93 -5.32
CA ASP A 224 7.00 -19.80 -4.73
C ASP A 224 6.43 -20.81 -5.75
N ALA A 225 5.49 -21.65 -5.29
CA ALA A 225 4.77 -22.63 -6.12
C ALA A 225 4.03 -22.01 -7.32
N GLU A 226 3.73 -20.71 -7.25
CA GLU A 226 3.06 -19.96 -8.32
C GLU A 226 4.07 -19.28 -9.26
N GLY A 227 5.37 -19.50 -9.07
CA GLY A 227 6.45 -18.92 -9.88
C GLY A 227 6.74 -17.45 -9.58
N ARG A 228 6.20 -16.90 -8.49
CA ARG A 228 6.43 -15.51 -8.09
C ARG A 228 7.73 -15.39 -7.32
N THR A 229 8.52 -14.38 -7.63
CA THR A 229 9.82 -14.13 -6.97
C THR A 229 9.63 -13.88 -5.48
N LEU A 230 10.50 -14.49 -4.66
CA LEU A 230 10.57 -14.25 -3.23
C LEU A 230 11.56 -13.12 -2.93
N TYR A 231 11.11 -12.18 -2.11
CA TYR A 231 11.87 -11.01 -1.69
C TYR A 231 12.04 -10.95 -0.18
N ARG A 232 13.11 -10.31 0.25
CA ARG A 232 13.35 -9.92 1.65
C ARG A 232 13.34 -8.41 1.79
N PHE A 233 12.95 -7.97 2.99
CA PHE A 233 12.91 -6.56 3.37
C PHE A 233 14.10 -6.24 4.27
N ASP A 234 14.94 -5.28 3.89
CA ASP A 234 16.12 -4.91 4.68
C ASP A 234 15.78 -4.27 6.03
N LYS A 235 14.54 -3.77 6.21
CA LYS A 235 14.11 -3.28 7.53
C LYS A 235 13.69 -4.42 8.46
N ASP A 236 13.50 -5.65 7.99
CA ASP A 236 13.26 -6.80 8.86
C ASP A 236 14.55 -7.22 9.58
N SER A 237 14.44 -8.09 10.59
CA SER A 237 15.58 -8.59 11.34
C SER A 237 15.58 -10.12 11.37
N ALA A 238 16.76 -10.72 11.19
CA ALA A 238 16.94 -12.17 11.24
C ALA A 238 16.97 -12.72 12.68
N TRP A 239 17.47 -11.95 13.64
CA TRP A 239 17.45 -12.34 15.05
C TRP A 239 17.42 -11.12 16.02
N PRO A 240 16.50 -11.09 17.00
CA PRO A 240 15.28 -11.90 17.03
C PRO A 240 14.48 -11.65 15.75
N MET A 241 13.86 -12.71 15.20
CA MET A 241 13.09 -12.58 13.96
C MET A 241 11.99 -11.53 14.15
N LYS A 242 12.02 -10.48 13.34
CA LYS A 242 11.06 -9.38 13.40
C LYS A 242 10.72 -8.91 11.99
N THR A 243 9.43 -8.81 11.72
CA THR A 243 8.91 -8.10 10.55
C THR A 243 8.56 -6.66 10.93
N ASN A 244 8.99 -5.71 10.09
CA ASN A 244 8.53 -4.33 10.08
C ASN A 244 7.58 -4.08 8.90
N CYS A 245 7.30 -5.10 8.08
CA CYS A 245 6.22 -5.07 7.10
C CYS A 245 4.91 -5.49 7.75
N LEU A 246 4.21 -4.51 8.32
CA LEU A 246 2.88 -4.67 8.93
C LEU A 246 1.85 -3.82 8.17
N ASP A 247 0.58 -4.12 8.38
CA ASP A 247 -0.56 -3.32 7.90
C ASP A 247 -0.47 -2.95 6.42
N ALA A 248 -0.32 -1.66 6.11
CA ALA A 248 -0.29 -1.14 4.75
C ALA A 248 0.89 -1.70 3.92
N CYS A 249 1.97 -2.18 4.55
CA CYS A 249 3.03 -2.85 3.82
C CYS A 249 2.55 -4.16 3.16
N LEU A 250 1.66 -4.89 3.85
CA LEU A 250 1.11 -6.17 3.42
C LEU A 250 0.18 -6.06 2.21
N ASN A 251 -0.18 -4.84 1.85
CA ASN A 251 -0.92 -4.55 0.63
C ASN A 251 -0.08 -4.74 -0.63
N THR A 252 1.21 -4.48 -0.52
CA THR A 252 2.18 -4.50 -1.61
C THR A 252 3.08 -5.73 -1.53
N TRP A 253 3.40 -6.15 -0.31
CA TRP A 253 4.32 -7.24 -0.02
C TRP A 253 3.58 -8.30 0.77
N LYS A 254 3.13 -9.35 0.07
CA LYS A 254 2.36 -10.42 0.70
C LYS A 254 3.33 -11.36 1.40
N PRO A 255 3.15 -11.67 2.69
CA PRO A 255 3.95 -12.70 3.36
C PRO A 255 3.90 -13.98 2.56
N ALA A 256 5.06 -14.55 2.24
CA ALA A 256 5.09 -15.85 1.60
C ALA A 256 4.60 -16.91 2.60
N LYS A 257 3.75 -17.81 2.14
CA LYS A 257 3.13 -18.84 2.98
C LYS A 257 4.21 -19.78 3.50
N ALA A 258 4.13 -20.15 4.78
CA ALA A 258 4.95 -21.21 5.33
C ALA A 258 4.77 -22.49 4.51
N VAL A 259 5.86 -23.23 4.32
CA VAL A 259 5.87 -24.47 3.53
C VAL A 259 6.43 -25.61 4.36
N ASP A 260 6.04 -26.81 3.99
CA ASP A 260 6.66 -28.04 4.47
C ASP A 260 8.09 -28.11 3.89
N LYS A 261 9.09 -28.11 4.77
CA LYS A 261 10.52 -28.06 4.39
C LYS A 261 10.97 -29.37 3.72
N GLU A 262 10.30 -30.48 4.00
CA GLU A 262 10.58 -31.78 3.40
C GLU A 262 10.16 -31.82 1.91
N LEU A 263 9.26 -30.92 1.50
CA LEU A 263 8.81 -30.77 0.11
C LEU A 263 9.66 -29.80 -0.71
N VAL A 264 10.61 -29.08 -0.09
CA VAL A 264 11.44 -28.10 -0.77
C VAL A 264 12.64 -28.78 -1.43
N LYS A 265 12.84 -28.51 -2.74
CA LYS A 265 13.95 -29.06 -3.53
C LYS A 265 14.88 -27.95 -4.00
N GLY A 266 16.18 -28.23 -4.06
CA GLY A 266 17.16 -27.30 -4.64
C GLY A 266 17.65 -26.18 -3.74
N ILE A 267 17.17 -26.09 -2.50
CA ILE A 267 17.76 -25.27 -1.43
C ILE A 267 18.01 -26.09 -0.16
N PRO A 268 19.03 -25.75 0.65
CA PRO A 268 19.27 -26.44 1.92
C PRO A 268 18.09 -26.28 2.88
N ALA A 269 17.62 -27.39 3.44
CA ALA A 269 16.42 -27.43 4.29
C ALA A 269 16.60 -26.59 5.57
N GLU A 270 17.84 -26.41 6.04
CA GLU A 270 18.19 -25.55 7.18
C GLU A 270 17.93 -24.06 6.94
N LEU A 271 17.85 -23.62 5.68
CA LEU A 271 17.50 -22.25 5.36
C LEU A 271 15.99 -22.02 5.46
N VAL A 272 15.19 -23.06 5.31
CA VAL A 272 13.72 -22.96 5.29
C VAL A 272 13.19 -22.99 6.71
N GLY A 273 12.51 -21.91 7.10
CA GLY A 273 11.92 -21.78 8.41
C GLY A 273 10.52 -21.18 8.36
N THR A 274 9.92 -21.09 9.54
CA THR A 274 8.64 -20.42 9.75
C THR A 274 8.77 -19.44 10.90
N PHE A 275 8.17 -18.27 10.73
CA PHE A 275 8.08 -17.23 11.74
C PHE A 275 6.62 -16.92 12.05
N LYS A 276 6.28 -16.89 13.35
CA LYS A 276 4.98 -16.45 13.80
C LYS A 276 4.95 -14.92 13.88
N ARG A 277 4.12 -14.32 13.05
CA ARG A 277 3.98 -12.86 12.93
C ARG A 277 3.21 -12.28 14.12
N PRO A 278 3.31 -10.96 14.36
CA PRO A 278 2.56 -10.29 15.43
C PRO A 278 1.04 -10.43 15.33
N ASP A 279 0.50 -10.58 14.11
CA ASP A 279 -0.93 -10.82 13.86
C ASP A 279 -1.36 -12.29 14.10
N GLY A 280 -0.44 -13.14 14.55
CA GLY A 280 -0.67 -14.55 14.82
C GLY A 280 -0.54 -15.48 13.62
N THR A 281 -0.40 -14.94 12.40
CA THR A 281 -0.20 -15.74 11.19
C THR A 281 1.23 -16.27 11.07
N GLU A 282 1.40 -17.35 10.32
CA GLU A 282 2.72 -17.91 10.02
C GLU A 282 3.22 -17.42 8.65
N GLN A 283 4.51 -17.13 8.57
CA GLN A 283 5.18 -16.69 7.36
C GLN A 283 6.47 -17.48 7.15
N LEU A 284 6.74 -17.80 5.88
CA LEU A 284 7.98 -18.40 5.46
C LEU A 284 9.17 -17.50 5.79
N THR A 285 10.22 -18.11 6.31
CA THR A 285 11.54 -17.49 6.40
C THR A 285 12.54 -18.27 5.56
N ILE A 286 13.47 -17.54 4.95
CA ILE A 286 14.64 -18.12 4.29
C ILE A 286 15.87 -17.51 4.94
N ASP A 287 16.79 -18.36 5.43
CA ASP A 287 18.00 -17.94 6.14
C ASP A 287 17.66 -17.00 7.32
N CYS A 288 16.66 -17.41 8.11
CA CYS A 288 16.08 -16.65 9.23
C CYS A 288 15.47 -15.28 8.87
N TRP A 289 15.31 -14.95 7.60
CA TRP A 289 14.70 -13.68 7.17
C TRP A 289 13.25 -13.88 6.71
N PRO A 290 12.27 -13.07 7.17
CA PRO A 290 10.92 -13.09 6.60
C PRO A 290 10.93 -12.78 5.11
N VAL A 291 10.25 -13.61 4.32
CA VAL A 291 10.17 -13.46 2.86
C VAL A 291 8.74 -13.16 2.37
N TYR A 292 8.65 -12.46 1.25
CA TYR A 292 7.41 -11.90 0.71
C TYR A 292 7.34 -12.11 -0.81
N THR A 293 6.12 -12.12 -1.34
CA THR A 293 5.86 -11.92 -2.78
C THR A 293 5.39 -10.49 -3.03
N PHE A 294 5.69 -9.96 -4.21
CA PHE A 294 5.35 -8.59 -4.59
C PHE A 294 4.07 -8.57 -5.45
N THR A 295 3.09 -7.74 -5.10
CA THR A 295 1.81 -7.70 -5.84
C THR A 295 1.91 -7.10 -7.24
N GLY A 296 3.02 -6.43 -7.57
CA GLY A 296 3.32 -5.94 -8.91
C GLY A 296 4.03 -6.96 -9.81
N ASP A 297 4.37 -8.14 -9.29
CA ASP A 297 4.77 -9.29 -10.13
C ASP A 297 3.47 -9.94 -10.63
N LYS A 298 3.25 -9.89 -11.94
CA LYS A 298 2.02 -10.37 -12.62
C LYS A 298 2.26 -11.68 -13.34
N GLU A 299 3.48 -11.91 -13.80
CA GLU A 299 3.89 -13.11 -14.50
C GLU A 299 4.96 -13.88 -13.72
N ALA A 300 5.04 -15.19 -13.94
CA ALA A 300 6.06 -16.01 -13.31
C ALA A 300 7.46 -15.56 -13.74
N GLY A 301 8.37 -15.40 -12.77
CA GLY A 301 9.72 -14.87 -13.02
C GLY A 301 9.83 -13.35 -13.08
N ASP A 302 8.73 -12.60 -12.91
CA ASP A 302 8.79 -11.16 -12.70
C ASP A 302 9.68 -10.81 -11.51
N ILE A 303 10.47 -9.75 -11.66
CA ILE A 303 11.39 -9.25 -10.64
C ILE A 303 11.11 -7.77 -10.31
N ASN A 304 9.87 -7.31 -10.47
CA ASN A 304 9.51 -5.88 -10.38
C ASN A 304 9.61 -5.34 -8.95
N GLY A 305 9.72 -6.23 -7.95
CA GLY A 305 10.01 -5.87 -6.57
C GLY A 305 11.49 -5.59 -6.30
N GLN A 306 12.41 -5.99 -7.19
CA GLN A 306 13.84 -5.86 -6.96
C GLN A 306 14.25 -4.39 -6.82
N GLY A 307 15.00 -4.09 -5.75
CA GLY A 307 15.51 -2.75 -5.47
C GLY A 307 14.43 -1.72 -5.12
N LYS A 308 13.17 -2.14 -4.94
CA LYS A 308 12.07 -1.20 -4.67
C LYS A 308 12.37 -0.43 -3.38
N GLN A 309 12.30 0.90 -3.45
CA GLN A 309 12.64 1.82 -2.36
C GLN A 309 14.07 1.61 -1.78
N GLY A 310 14.97 0.93 -2.50
CA GLY A 310 16.32 0.62 -2.04
C GLY A 310 16.40 -0.38 -0.88
N VAL A 311 15.29 -1.03 -0.52
CA VAL A 311 15.18 -1.86 0.71
C VAL A 311 14.56 -3.23 0.46
N TRP A 312 14.11 -3.53 -0.76
CA TRP A 312 13.52 -4.80 -1.13
C TRP A 312 14.40 -5.53 -2.14
N PHE A 313 14.72 -6.80 -1.87
CA PHE A 313 15.66 -7.55 -2.69
C PHE A 313 15.22 -8.99 -2.87
N ALA A 314 15.35 -9.51 -4.09
CA ALA A 314 15.14 -10.90 -4.39
C ALA A 314 16.10 -11.77 -3.58
N VAL A 315 15.63 -12.95 -3.19
CA VAL A 315 16.39 -13.92 -2.40
C VAL A 315 17.05 -14.92 -3.34
N SER A 316 18.35 -15.12 -3.19
CA SER A 316 19.13 -16.11 -3.96
C SER A 316 18.86 -17.54 -3.51
N ASP A 317 19.31 -18.52 -4.31
CA ASP A 317 19.38 -19.94 -3.95
C ASP A 317 20.16 -20.25 -2.66
N LYS A 318 20.99 -19.30 -2.19
CA LYS A 318 21.74 -19.37 -0.94
C LYS A 318 21.06 -18.64 0.23
N GLY A 319 19.82 -18.17 0.05
CA GLY A 319 19.07 -17.41 1.06
C GLY A 319 19.53 -15.97 1.28
N LYS A 320 20.55 -15.49 0.54
CA LYS A 320 21.06 -14.12 0.65
C LYS A 320 20.32 -13.17 -0.29
N LYS A 321 20.24 -11.87 0.04
CA LYS A 321 19.76 -10.87 -0.93
C LYS A 321 20.68 -10.81 -2.14
N VAL A 322 20.07 -10.63 -3.29
CA VAL A 322 20.78 -10.27 -4.52
C VAL A 322 20.91 -8.75 -4.59
N THR A 323 22.14 -8.23 -4.48
CA THR A 323 22.44 -6.78 -4.54
C THR A 323 22.98 -6.32 -5.90
N ALA A 324 23.26 -7.23 -6.83
CA ALA A 324 23.76 -6.91 -8.16
C ALA A 324 22.74 -7.30 -9.23
N THR A 325 22.53 -6.42 -10.20
CA THR A 325 22.05 -6.80 -11.54
C THR A 325 23.29 -7.13 -12.36
N GLY A 326 23.49 -8.42 -12.67
CA GLY A 326 24.47 -8.87 -13.63
C GLY A 326 24.10 -8.48 -15.06
#